data_AF-A0A6F7W9E6-F1
#
_entry.id   AF-A0A6F7W9E6-F1
#
_cell.length_a   1.000
_cell.length_b   1.000
_cell.length_c   1.000
_cell.angle_alpha   90.00
_cell.angle_beta   90.00
_cell.angle_gamma   90.00
#
_symmetry.space_group_name_H-M   'P 1'
#
loop_
_entity.id
_entity.type
_entity.pdbx_description
1 polymer ?
#
loop_
_entity_poly.entity_id
_entity_poly.type
_entity_poly.pdbx_seq_one_letter_code
_entity_poly.pdbx_strand_id
1 'polypeptide(L)'
;RGSRHTPCPAGAEVPAAAVSAQCPDCARLDRSYSVAADTRTDDPRPYDVYLAWFGPDLVKVGITAAEREGARLLEQAALSYCLLGRGPLMAARRAEAELGTALGVP
;
A
#
# COMPACT_ATOMS: atom_id res chain seq x y z
N ARG A 1 -13.61 -10.17 2.68
CA ARG A 1 -14.54 -10.88 1.77
C ARG A 1 -13.69 -11.69 0.78
N GLY A 2 -13.45 -12.97 1.08
CA GLY A 2 -12.62 -13.85 0.26
C GLY A 2 -13.47 -14.52 -0.82
N SER A 3 -13.13 -14.30 -2.10
CA SER A 3 -13.54 -15.14 -3.24
C SER A 3 -13.11 -14.49 -4.55
N ARG A 4 -11.99 -14.99 -5.09
CA ARG A 4 -11.72 -15.32 -6.52
C ARG A 4 -10.21 -15.46 -6.71
N HIS A 5 -9.61 -16.44 -6.02
CA HIS A 5 -8.30 -16.90 -6.45
C HIS A 5 -8.52 -17.73 -7.72
N THR A 6 -8.00 -17.24 -8.84
CA THR A 6 -7.97 -18.01 -10.09
C THR A 6 -6.78 -18.98 -10.00
N PRO A 7 -6.96 -20.27 -10.30
CA PRO A 7 -5.84 -21.20 -10.32
C PRO A 7 -4.79 -20.75 -11.34
N CYS A 8 -3.52 -20.98 -11.03
CA CYS A 8 -2.43 -20.68 -11.96
C CYS A 8 -2.66 -21.45 -13.26
N PRO A 9 -2.72 -20.80 -14.44
CA PRO A 9 -2.96 -21.49 -15.71
C PRO A 9 -1.84 -22.46 -16.07
N ALA A 10 -0.64 -22.26 -15.52
CA ALA A 10 0.51 -23.14 -15.69
C ALA A 10 0.58 -24.27 -14.64
N GLY A 11 -0.29 -24.27 -13.62
CA GLY A 11 -0.23 -25.26 -12.52
C GLY A 11 1.12 -25.30 -11.80
N ALA A 12 1.86 -24.19 -11.80
CA ALA A 12 3.25 -24.16 -11.35
C ALA A 12 3.37 -24.41 -9.84
N GLU A 13 4.35 -25.24 -9.46
CA GLU A 13 4.65 -25.54 -8.07
C GLU A 13 5.19 -24.30 -7.34
N VAL A 14 4.75 -24.11 -6.11
CA VAL A 14 5.20 -23.02 -5.25
C VAL A 14 6.36 -23.54 -4.39
N PRO A 15 7.54 -22.90 -4.41
CA PRO A 15 8.66 -23.33 -3.58
C PRO A 15 8.27 -23.35 -2.10
N ALA A 16 8.72 -24.36 -1.35
CA ALA A 16 8.41 -24.49 0.07
C ALA A 16 8.84 -23.27 0.92
N ALA A 17 9.84 -22.52 0.47
CA ALA A 17 10.33 -21.31 1.12
C ALA A 17 9.58 -20.02 0.71
N ALA A 18 8.58 -20.10 -0.17
CA ALA A 18 7.85 -18.92 -0.61
C ALA A 18 6.99 -18.32 0.51
N VAL A 19 6.93 -16.99 0.56
CA VAL A 19 6.13 -16.22 1.53
C VAL A 19 4.69 -15.95 1.05
N SER A 20 4.31 -16.46 -0.12
CA SER A 20 2.99 -16.31 -0.72
C SER A 20 2.52 -17.61 -1.35
N ALA A 21 1.20 -17.85 -1.38
CA ALA A 21 0.58 -19.01 -2.04
C ALA A 21 0.52 -18.88 -3.59
N GLN A 22 1.40 -18.11 -4.20
CA GLN A 22 1.47 -17.85 -5.64
C GLN A 22 2.82 -18.33 -6.18
N CYS A 23 2.83 -18.89 -7.39
CA CYS A 23 4.08 -19.18 -8.09
C CYS A 23 4.81 -17.87 -8.45
N PRO A 24 6.13 -17.89 -8.74
CA PRO A 24 6.92 -16.69 -8.98
C PRO A 24 6.34 -15.73 -10.04
N ASP A 25 5.79 -16.27 -11.14
CA ASP A 25 5.19 -15.47 -12.21
C ASP A 25 3.86 -14.85 -11.82
N CYS A 26 2.99 -15.60 -11.15
CA CYS A 26 1.74 -15.06 -10.62
C CYS A 26 1.99 -14.01 -9.53
N ALA A 27 2.97 -14.24 -8.67
CA ALA A 27 3.38 -13.25 -7.65
C ALA A 27 3.94 -11.98 -8.29
N ARG A 28 4.71 -12.09 -9.37
CA ARG A 28 5.19 -10.93 -10.13
C ARG A 28 4.03 -10.16 -10.78
N LEU A 29 3.05 -10.85 -11.35
CA LEU A 29 1.84 -10.24 -11.91
C LEU A 29 1.00 -9.55 -10.83
N ASP A 30 0.76 -10.20 -9.69
CA ASP A 30 0.00 -9.61 -8.58
C ASP A 30 0.68 -8.34 -8.05
N ARG A 31 2.01 -8.36 -7.91
CA ARG A 31 2.79 -7.16 -7.56
C ARG A 31 2.61 -6.02 -8.55
N SER A 32 2.42 -6.27 -9.86
CA SER A 32 2.15 -5.21 -10.83
C SER A 32 0.80 -4.51 -10.62
N TYR A 33 -0.16 -5.18 -9.96
CA TYR A 33 -1.44 -4.61 -9.54
C TYR A 33 -1.40 -4.01 -8.13
N SER A 34 -0.31 -4.22 -7.38
CA SER A 34 -0.11 -3.58 -6.09
C SER A 34 -0.01 -2.07 -6.27
N VAL A 35 -0.68 -1.34 -5.39
CA VAL A 35 -0.55 0.12 -5.26
C VAL A 35 0.90 0.53 -4.93
N ALA A 36 1.67 -0.39 -4.35
CA ALA A 36 3.08 -0.18 -4.04
C ALA A 36 4.02 -0.40 -5.24
N ALA A 37 3.53 -0.97 -6.35
CA ALA A 37 4.23 -0.94 -7.61
C ALA A 37 3.65 0.22 -8.41
N ASP A 38 4.44 1.26 -8.64
CA ASP A 38 4.06 2.52 -9.31
C ASP A 38 3.54 2.36 -10.77
N THR A 39 3.14 1.15 -11.17
CA THR A 39 2.72 0.73 -12.50
C THR A 39 1.22 0.85 -12.78
N ARG A 40 0.36 1.04 -11.76
CA ARG A 40 -1.09 1.26 -11.99
C ARG A 40 -1.44 2.74 -11.88
N THR A 41 -1.08 3.50 -12.91
CA THR A 41 -1.35 4.93 -13.04
C THR A 41 -2.84 5.27 -12.99
N ASP A 42 -3.69 4.33 -13.41
CA ASP A 42 -5.11 4.57 -13.65
C ASP A 42 -6.01 3.99 -12.55
N ASP A 43 -5.54 3.92 -11.30
CA ASP A 43 -6.42 3.54 -10.19
C ASP A 43 -7.53 4.58 -9.97
N PRO A 44 -8.82 4.25 -10.17
CA PRO A 44 -9.89 5.21 -9.93
C PRO A 44 -10.15 5.46 -8.44
N ARG A 45 -9.62 4.62 -7.54
CA ARG A 45 -9.89 4.74 -6.10
C ARG A 45 -9.23 6.00 -5.53
N PRO A 46 -9.93 6.72 -4.63
CA PRO A 46 -9.33 7.81 -3.88
C PRO A 46 -8.37 7.27 -2.80
N TYR A 47 -7.32 8.03 -2.54
CA TYR A 47 -6.29 7.79 -1.55
C TYR A 47 -6.25 8.91 -0.53
N ASP A 48 -6.14 8.52 0.73
CA ASP A 48 -5.90 9.37 1.88
C ASP A 48 -4.40 9.53 2.09
N VAL A 49 -3.93 10.77 2.23
CA VAL A 49 -2.58 11.11 2.69
C VAL A 49 -2.66 11.35 4.19
N TYR A 50 -1.78 10.71 4.96
CA TYR A 50 -1.77 10.81 6.41
C TYR A 50 -0.37 11.09 6.96
N LEU A 51 -0.35 11.63 8.17
CA LEU A 51 0.81 11.64 9.07
C LEU A 51 0.51 10.68 10.22
N ALA A 52 1.40 9.72 10.48
CA ALA A 52 1.24 8.72 11.53
C ALA A 52 2.39 8.77 12.52
N TRP A 53 2.09 8.60 13.80
CA TRP A 53 3.05 8.54 14.91
C TRP A 53 3.01 7.16 15.55
N PHE A 54 4.19 6.55 15.69
CA PHE A 54 4.38 5.19 16.22
C PHE A 54 5.14 5.18 17.55
N GLY A 55 5.74 6.31 17.93
CA GLY A 55 6.59 6.45 19.10
C GLY A 55 7.57 7.62 18.97
N PRO A 56 8.37 7.90 20.00
CA PRO A 56 9.44 8.89 19.92
C PRO A 56 10.29 8.67 18.65
N ASP A 57 10.53 9.75 17.91
CA ASP A 57 11.31 9.77 16.67
C ASP A 57 10.79 8.88 15.51
N LEU A 58 9.59 8.32 15.65
CA LEU A 58 8.98 7.44 14.65
C LEU A 58 7.68 8.05 14.13
N VAL A 59 7.85 9.00 13.22
CA VAL A 59 6.78 9.63 12.43
C VAL A 59 6.93 9.22 10.98
N LYS A 60 5.82 9.02 10.28
CA LYS A 60 5.80 8.68 8.86
C LYS A 60 4.70 9.43 8.12
N VAL A 61 4.99 9.86 6.90
CA VAL A 61 3.97 10.22 5.92
C VAL A 61 3.65 9.00 5.07
N GLY A 62 2.37 8.78 4.80
CA GLY A 62 1.97 7.66 3.96
C GLY A 62 0.65 7.90 3.27
N ILE A 63 0.32 6.99 2.35
CA ILE A 63 -0.98 6.93 1.71
C ILE A 63 -1.71 5.62 2.00
N THR A 64 -3.04 5.67 2.02
CA THR A 64 -3.89 4.48 2.06
C THR A 64 -5.10 4.67 1.16
N ALA A 65 -5.62 3.61 0.55
CA ALA A 65 -6.90 3.70 -0.13
C ALA A 65 -7.98 4.14 0.88
N ALA A 66 -8.80 5.12 0.50
CA ALA A 66 -9.78 5.74 1.42
C ALA A 66 -10.81 4.73 1.96
N GLU A 67 -11.14 3.71 1.16
CA GLU A 67 -12.02 2.59 1.54
C GLU A 67 -11.48 1.75 2.69
N ARG A 68 -10.19 1.89 3.03
CA ARG A 68 -9.59 1.20 4.18
C ARG A 68 -9.80 1.94 5.48
N GLU A 69 -10.34 3.17 5.47
CA GLU A 69 -10.77 3.93 6.65
C GLU A 69 -9.74 3.92 7.81
N GLY A 70 -8.46 4.03 7.50
CA GLY A 70 -7.39 4.00 8.50
C GLY A 70 -7.05 2.62 9.08
N ALA A 71 -7.70 1.52 8.67
CA ALA A 71 -7.37 0.16 9.10
C ALA A 71 -5.90 -0.21 8.82
N ARG A 72 -5.32 0.33 7.74
CA ARG A 72 -3.89 0.18 7.43
C ARG A 72 -2.99 0.71 8.55
N LEU A 73 -3.42 1.74 9.26
CA LEU A 73 -2.64 2.35 10.34
C LEU A 73 -2.63 1.46 11.58
N LEU A 74 -3.76 0.80 11.87
CA LEU A 74 -3.85 -0.23 12.90
C LEU A 74 -2.97 -1.44 12.56
N GLU A 75 -2.97 -1.89 11.30
CA GLU A 75 -2.07 -2.96 10.83
C GLU A 75 -0.59 -2.61 11.00
N GLN A 76 -0.25 -1.33 10.94
CA GLN A 76 1.12 -0.83 11.10
C GLN A 76 1.44 -0.46 12.56
N ALA A 77 0.49 -0.64 13.49
CA ALA A 77 0.61 -0.25 14.89
C ALA A 77 0.88 1.26 15.12
N ALA A 78 0.30 2.13 14.27
CA ALA A 78 0.31 3.56 14.52
C ALA A 78 -0.48 3.87 15.79
N LEU A 79 0.12 4.61 16.73
CA LEU A 79 -0.51 5.00 17.99
C LEU A 79 -1.48 6.17 17.79
N SER A 80 -1.18 7.06 16.84
CA SER A 80 -2.08 8.13 16.41
C SER A 80 -1.79 8.54 14.97
N TYR A 81 -2.76 9.19 14.33
CA TYR A 81 -2.59 9.72 12.98
C TYR A 81 -3.49 10.93 12.72
N CYS A 82 -3.16 11.68 11.67
CA CYS A 82 -3.96 12.77 11.13
C CYS A 82 -4.10 12.62 9.61
N LEU A 83 -5.32 12.84 9.10
CA LEU A 83 -5.57 12.92 7.65
C LEU A 83 -5.18 14.31 7.15
N LEU A 84 -4.32 14.36 6.13
CA LEU A 84 -3.83 15.60 5.54
C LEU A 84 -4.56 15.96 4.24
N GLY A 85 -5.08 14.96 3.53
CA GLY A 85 -5.81 15.18 2.29
C GLY A 85 -6.29 13.90 1.63
N ARG A 86 -7.12 14.04 0.60
CA ARG A 86 -7.66 12.94 -0.20
C ARG A 86 -7.60 13.29 -1.68
N GLY A 87 -7.18 12.34 -2.52
CA GLY A 87 -7.08 12.56 -3.96
C GLY A 87 -6.79 11.28 -4.77
N PRO A 88 -6.62 11.39 -6.09
CA PRO A 88 -6.20 10.25 -6.91
C PRO A 88 -4.79 9.78 -6.54
N LEU A 89 -4.45 8.53 -6.86
CA LEU A 89 -3.19 7.88 -6.46
C LEU A 89 -1.95 8.74 -6.73
N MET A 90 -1.82 9.27 -7.95
CA MET A 90 -0.63 10.04 -8.33
C MET A 90 -0.53 11.39 -7.63
N ALA A 91 -1.66 12.04 -7.32
CA ALA A 91 -1.65 13.25 -6.52
C ALA A 91 -1.28 12.94 -5.06
N ALA A 92 -1.81 11.85 -4.50
CA ALA A 92 -1.50 11.41 -3.15
C ALA A 92 -0.02 11.01 -3.00
N ARG A 93 0.56 10.29 -3.98
CA ARG A 93 1.99 9.95 -4.03
C ARG A 93 2.88 11.17 -4.10
N ARG A 94 2.52 12.16 -4.91
CA ARG A 94 3.27 13.42 -5.00
C ARG A 94 3.27 14.14 -3.65
N ALA A 95 2.09 14.28 -3.03
CA ALA A 95 1.97 14.88 -1.70
C ALA A 95 2.78 14.10 -0.64
N GLU A 96 2.73 12.76 -0.65
CA GLU A 96 3.54 11.91 0.24
C GLU A 96 5.04 12.20 0.09
N ALA A 97 5.55 12.24 -1.15
CA ALA A 97 6.96 12.50 -1.42
C ALA A 97 7.40 13.93 -1.03
N GLU A 98 6.58 14.94 -1.34
CA GLU A 98 6.84 16.33 -0.99
C GLU A 98 6.84 16.54 0.53
N LEU A 99 5.84 15.99 1.24
CA LEU A 99 5.73 16.08 2.69
C LEU A 99 6.84 15.30 3.40
N GLY A 100 7.16 14.09 2.95
CA GLY A 100 8.27 13.30 3.50
C GLY A 100 9.60 14.05 3.40
N THR A 101 9.85 14.69 2.25
CA THR A 101 11.03 15.53 2.04
C THR A 101 11.03 16.77 2.93
N ALA A 102 9.91 17.51 2.98
CA ALA A 102 9.80 18.76 3.74
C ALA A 102 9.90 18.55 5.26
N LEU A 103 9.41 17.41 5.76
CA LEU A 103 9.41 17.08 7.18
C LEU A 103 10.62 16.24 7.60
N GLY A 104 11.40 15.71 6.65
CA GLY A 104 12.52 14.82 6.93
C GLY A 104 12.09 13.47 7.53
N VAL A 105 10.92 12.96 7.10
CA VAL A 105 10.35 11.70 7.60
C VAL A 105 10.12 10.70 6.47
N PRO A 106 10.12 9.39 6.76
CA PRO A 106 9.83 8.34 5.78
C PRO A 106 8.37 8.31 5.31
#